data_AF-A0A1C7GKG5-F1
#
_entry.id   AF-A0A1C7GKG5-F1
#
_cell.length_a   1.000
_cell.length_b   1.000
_cell.length_c   1.000
_cell.angle_alpha   90.00
_cell.angle_beta   90.00
_cell.angle_gamma   90.00
#
_symmetry.space_group_name_H-M   'P 1'
#
loop_
_entity.id
_entity.type
_entity.pdbx_description
1 polymer ?
#
loop_
_entity_poly.entity_id
_entity_poly.type
_entity_poly.pdbx_seq_one_letter_code
_entity_poly.pdbx_strand_id
1 'polypeptide(L)'
;MPLSMPIITTVLLFYSVDKWNEWFNAMVFIRSADIQPLQNVLRSMIVDSQAMGEASALVSIEDRPFTSGIKMAAVVVTMVPIMCIYPFLQKHFAAGVMVGAIKA
;
A
#
# COMPACT_ATOMS: atom_id res chain seq x y z
N MET A 1 -22.77 23.58 -3.25
CA MET A 1 -21.62 22.91 -3.89
C MET A 1 -21.92 21.44 -4.28
N PRO A 2 -22.90 21.11 -5.14
CA PRO A 2 -23.19 19.71 -5.51
C PRO A 2 -22.55 19.26 -6.83
N LEU A 3 -22.15 20.20 -7.70
CA LEU A 3 -21.60 19.89 -9.04
C LEU A 3 -20.17 19.34 -9.01
N SER A 4 -19.40 19.62 -7.95
CA SER A 4 -17.99 19.27 -7.81
C SER A 4 -17.74 18.02 -6.95
N MET A 5 -18.78 17.41 -6.38
CA MET A 5 -18.66 16.15 -5.62
C MET A 5 -17.96 15.02 -6.39
N PRO A 6 -18.20 14.81 -7.70
CA PRO A 6 -17.50 13.76 -8.46
C PRO A 6 -16.00 14.01 -8.55
N ILE A 7 -15.59 15.26 -8.77
CA ILE A 7 -14.20 15.69 -8.92
C ILE A 7 -13.44 15.56 -7.59
N ILE A 8 -14.06 16.03 -6.50
CA ILE A 8 -13.48 15.93 -5.15
C ILE A 8 -13.25 14.46 -4.78
N THR A 9 -14.21 13.58 -5.11
CA THR A 9 -14.10 12.14 -4.86
C THR A 9 -12.94 11.51 -5.65
N THR A 10 -12.74 11.92 -6.91
CA THR A 10 -11.63 11.42 -7.73
C THR A 10 -10.27 11.88 -7.18
N VAL A 11 -10.15 13.15 -6.82
CA VAL A 11 -8.90 13.70 -6.26
C VAL A 11 -8.57 13.05 -4.92
N LEU A 12 -9.55 12.92 -4.03
CA LEU A 12 -9.37 12.29 -2.72
C LEU A 12 -8.92 10.84 -2.84
N LEU A 13 -9.48 10.10 -3.81
CA LEU A 13 -9.12 8.73 -4.11
C LEU A 13 -7.67 8.61 -4.57
N PHE A 14 -7.29 9.36 -5.61
CA PHE A 14 -5.92 9.31 -6.13
C PHE A 14 -4.92 9.73 -5.05
N TYR A 15 -5.23 10.75 -4.26
CA TYR A 15 -4.39 11.20 -3.16
C TYR A 15 -4.28 10.14 -2.04
N SER A 16 -5.38 9.47 -1.69
CA SER A 16 -5.37 8.44 -0.64
C SER A 16 -4.56 7.22 -1.06
N VAL A 17 -4.68 6.78 -2.33
CA VAL A 17 -3.89 5.67 -2.86
C VAL A 17 -2.40 6.05 -2.95
N ASP A 18 -2.09 7.27 -3.37
CA ASP A 18 -0.72 7.78 -3.42
C ASP A 18 -0.07 7.79 -2.02
N LYS A 19 -0.75 8.37 -1.03
CA LYS A 19 -0.28 8.41 0.35
C LYS A 19 -0.21 7.05 1.02
N TRP A 20 -1.12 6.13 0.70
CA TRP A 20 -1.06 4.76 1.22
C TRP A 20 0.18 4.00 0.72
N ASN A 21 0.61 4.26 -0.52
CA ASN A 21 1.78 3.62 -1.12
C ASN A 21 3.08 4.41 -0.91
N GLU A 22 3.03 5.57 -0.26
CA GLU A 22 4.19 6.45 -0.08
C GLU A 22 5.17 5.86 0.95
N TRP A 23 6.28 5.31 0.45
CA TRP A 23 7.36 4.78 1.28
C TRP A 23 8.60 5.68 1.24
N PHE A 24 8.92 6.29 0.10
CA PHE A 24 10.18 7.03 -0.07
C PHE A 24 10.26 8.26 0.84
N ASN A 25 9.21 9.07 0.87
CA ASN A 25 9.13 10.25 1.73
C ASN A 25 9.23 9.86 3.21
N ALA A 26 8.49 8.82 3.61
CA ALA A 26 8.59 8.27 4.95
C ALA A 26 10.01 7.80 5.29
N MET A 27 10.68 7.08 4.41
CA MET A 27 12.07 6.66 4.61
C MET A 27 13.04 7.82 4.79
N VAL A 28 12.86 8.91 4.05
CA VAL A 28 13.76 10.08 4.11
C VAL A 28 13.52 10.91 5.37
N PHE A 29 12.26 11.13 5.75
CA PHE A 29 11.90 12.08 6.81
C PHE A 29 11.64 11.43 8.17
N ILE A 30 11.24 10.16 8.22
CA ILE A 30 10.87 9.48 9.46
C ILE A 30 12.06 8.69 10.00
N ARG A 31 12.63 9.20 11.11
CA ARG A 31 13.77 8.56 11.81
C ARG A 31 13.38 7.75 13.03
N SER A 32 12.20 7.98 13.60
CA SER A 32 11.72 7.28 14.81
C SER A 32 10.92 6.03 14.48
N ALA A 33 11.19 4.93 15.19
CA ALA A 33 10.52 3.63 15.00
C ALA A 33 9.00 3.70 15.26
N ASP A 34 8.56 4.53 16.20
CA ASP A 34 7.16 4.58 16.66
C ASP A 34 6.18 5.17 15.64
N ILE A 35 6.68 5.89 14.63
CA ILE A 35 5.89 6.55 13.59
C ILE A 35 6.20 6.00 12.20
N GLN A 36 6.85 4.82 12.11
CA GLN A 36 7.16 4.25 10.81
C GLN A 36 5.89 3.75 10.11
N PRO A 37 5.65 4.17 8.87
CA PRO A 37 4.52 3.68 8.11
C PRO A 37 4.75 2.24 7.71
N LEU A 38 3.64 1.53 7.61
CA LEU A 38 3.59 0.10 7.31
C LEU A 38 4.37 -0.25 6.03
N GLN A 39 4.30 0.61 5.00
CA GLN A 39 4.99 0.41 3.74
C GLN A 39 6.53 0.38 3.87
N ASN A 40 7.07 1.15 4.82
CA ASN A 40 8.51 1.18 5.09
C ASN A 40 8.99 -0.09 5.79
N VAL A 41 8.21 -0.54 6.77
CA VAL A 41 8.47 -1.78 7.53
C VAL A 41 8.37 -3.00 6.61
N LEU A 42 7.39 -3.05 5.73
CA LEU A 42 7.31 -4.08 4.70
C LEU A 42 8.55 -4.08 3.80
N ARG A 43 8.98 -2.90 3.36
CA ARG A 43 10.14 -2.77 2.46
C ARG A 43 11.43 -3.22 3.15
N SER A 44 11.68 -2.81 4.40
CA SER A 44 12.85 -3.28 5.15
C SER A 44 12.81 -4.80 5.32
N MET A 45 11.67 -5.36 5.73
CA MET A 45 11.50 -6.83 5.80
C MET A 45 11.80 -7.49 4.45
N ILE A 46 11.27 -6.95 3.34
CA ILE A 46 11.45 -7.51 1.99
C ILE A 46 12.94 -7.48 1.59
N VAL A 47 13.60 -6.34 1.72
CA VAL A 47 14.98 -6.09 1.29
C VAL A 47 16.00 -6.79 2.19
N ASP A 48 15.85 -6.72 3.52
CA ASP A 48 16.79 -7.32 4.48
C ASP A 48 16.90 -8.84 4.28
N SER A 49 15.80 -9.51 3.93
CA SER A 49 15.87 -10.94 3.66
C SER A 49 16.50 -11.29 2.30
N GLN A 50 16.50 -10.39 1.31
CA GLN A 50 17.22 -10.63 0.05
C GLN A 50 18.73 -10.58 0.31
N ALA A 51 19.18 -9.60 1.10
CA ALA A 51 20.57 -9.49 1.55
C ALA A 51 21.01 -10.69 2.42
N MET A 52 20.15 -11.17 3.32
CA MET A 52 20.42 -12.41 4.08
C MET A 52 20.44 -13.67 3.21
N GLY A 53 19.69 -13.70 2.10
CA GLY A 53 19.65 -14.82 1.16
C GLY A 53 21.00 -15.07 0.47
N GLU A 54 21.75 -14.01 0.16
CA GLU A 54 23.11 -14.11 -0.39
C GLU A 54 24.16 -14.52 0.67
N ALA A 55 23.93 -14.22 1.95
CA ALA A 55 24.78 -14.63 3.07
C ALA A 55 24.40 -16.01 3.69
N SER A 56 23.33 -16.65 3.22
CA SER A 56 22.64 -17.77 3.87
C SER A 56 23.34 -19.14 3.75
N ALA A 57 24.56 -19.25 3.23
CA ALA A 57 25.27 -20.54 3.26
C ALA A 57 25.67 -20.97 4.70
N LEU A 58 25.59 -20.07 5.70
CA LEU A 58 26.13 -20.26 7.05
C LEU A 58 25.12 -20.02 8.21
N VAL A 59 23.88 -19.61 7.94
CA VAL A 59 22.91 -19.26 9.01
C VAL A 59 21.77 -20.27 9.05
N SER A 60 21.64 -20.94 10.20
CA SER A 60 20.60 -21.91 10.54
C SER A 60 19.19 -21.35 10.27
N ILE A 61 18.29 -22.21 9.78
CA ILE A 61 16.90 -21.85 9.43
C ILE A 61 16.13 -21.28 10.64
N GLU A 62 16.54 -21.62 11.87
CA GLU A 62 15.96 -21.13 13.13
C GLU A 62 16.25 -19.65 13.44
N ASP A 63 17.31 -19.05 12.88
CA ASP A 63 17.70 -17.66 13.12
C ASP A 63 17.13 -16.67 12.07
N ARG A 64 16.16 -17.08 11.26
CA ARG A 64 15.50 -16.17 10.30
C ARG A 64 14.37 -15.42 11.01
N PRO A 65 14.54 -14.13 11.38
CA PRO A 65 13.53 -13.38 12.13
C PRO A 65 12.22 -13.19 11.35
N PHE A 66 12.24 -13.36 10.02
CA PHE A 66 11.07 -13.27 9.16
C PHE A 66 11.00 -14.49 8.25
N THR A 67 10.21 -15.49 8.64
CA THR A 67 9.89 -16.61 7.76
C THR A 67 9.10 -16.11 6.54
N SER A 68 9.27 -16.72 5.37
CA SER A 68 8.59 -16.31 4.14
C SER A 68 7.06 -16.21 4.28
N GLY A 69 6.47 -16.98 5.20
CA GLY A 69 5.05 -16.92 5.53
C GLY A 69 4.62 -15.59 6.18
N ILE A 70 5.41 -15.06 7.12
CA ILE A 70 5.09 -13.78 7.79
C ILE A 70 5.16 -12.62 6.80
N LYS A 71 6.11 -12.66 5.86
CA LYS A 71 6.18 -11.67 4.76
C LYS A 71 4.94 -11.66 3.89
N MET A 72 4.55 -12.83 3.41
CA MET A 72 3.37 -12.97 2.54
C MET A 72 2.11 -12.53 3.29
N ALA A 73 1.98 -12.89 4.57
CA ALA A 73 0.88 -12.42 5.41
C ALA A 73 0.87 -10.89 5.54
N ALA A 74 2.03 -10.25 5.77
CA ALA A 74 2.13 -8.80 5.88
C ALA A 74 1.72 -8.10 4.57
N VAL A 75 2.17 -8.60 3.41
CA VAL A 75 1.75 -8.08 2.10
C VAL A 75 0.23 -8.19 1.93
N VAL A 76 -0.37 -9.35 2.24
CA VAL A 76 -1.82 -9.53 2.15
C VAL A 76 -2.55 -8.53 3.06
N VAL A 77 -2.12 -8.36 4.31
CA VAL A 77 -2.71 -7.41 5.26
C VAL A 77 -2.66 -5.98 4.73
N THR A 78 -1.59 -5.59 4.03
CA THR A 78 -1.48 -4.24 3.45
C THR A 78 -2.35 -4.02 2.23
N MET A 79 -2.70 -5.08 1.51
CA MET A 79 -3.61 -5.03 0.35
C MET A 79 -5.09 -5.01 0.76
N VAL A 80 -5.44 -5.57 1.92
CA VAL A 80 -6.83 -5.62 2.44
C VAL A 80 -7.54 -4.25 2.43
N PRO A 81 -6.98 -3.18 3.01
CA PRO A 81 -7.68 -1.89 3.03
C PRO A 81 -7.91 -1.31 1.63
N ILE A 82 -6.99 -1.50 0.69
CA ILE A 82 -7.17 -1.10 -0.71
C ILE A 82 -8.33 -1.88 -1.34
N MET A 83 -8.38 -3.20 -1.10
CA MET A 83 -9.48 -4.05 -1.58
C MET A 83 -10.83 -3.65 -0.98
N CYS A 84 -10.87 -3.24 0.29
CA CYS A 84 -12.10 -2.75 0.93
C CYS A 84 -12.57 -1.42 0.34
N ILE A 85 -11.65 -0.55 -0.07
CA ILE A 85 -11.97 0.73 -0.69
C ILE A 85 -12.44 0.54 -2.14
N TYR A 86 -11.88 -0.44 -2.87
CA TYR A 86 -12.19 -0.75 -4.26
C TYR A 86 -13.69 -0.77 -4.64
N PRO A 87 -14.61 -1.46 -3.92
CA PRO A 87 -16.04 -1.45 -4.25
C PRO A 87 -16.69 -0.07 -4.13
N PHE A 88 -16.23 0.76 -3.19
CA PHE A 88 -16.70 2.15 -3.08
C PHE A 88 -16.25 2.96 -4.28
N LEU A 89 -15.01 2.79 -4.71
CA LEU A 89 -14.47 3.47 -5.89
C LEU A 89 -15.21 3.04 -7.16
N GLN A 90 -15.43 1.73 -7.32
CA GLN A 90 -16.15 1.17 -8.46
C GLN A 90 -17.56 1.75 -8.58
N LYS A 91 -18.29 1.95 -7.47
CA LYS A 91 -19.62 2.56 -7.50
C LYS A 91 -19.61 4.02 -7.98
N HIS A 92 -18.65 4.83 -7.52
CA HIS A 92 -18.54 6.25 -7.88
C HIS A 92 -18.05 6.44 -9.32
N PHE A 93 -17.11 5.61 -9.77
CA PHE A 93 -16.66 5.62 -11.16
C PHE A 93 -17.69 5.05 -12.12
N ALA A 94 -18.40 3.96 -11.78
CA ALA A 94 -19.48 3.44 -12.63
C ALA A 94 -20.60 4.48 -12.80
N ALA A 95 -20.94 5.22 -11.74
CA ALA A 95 -21.90 6.32 -11.82
C ALA A 95 -21.36 7.50 -12.65
N GLY A 96 -20.10 7.89 -12.49
CA GLY A 96 -19.49 9.00 -13.23
C GLY A 96 -19.24 8.70 -14.71
N VAL A 97 -18.80 7.49 -15.04
CA VAL A 97 -18.55 7.02 -16.41
C VAL A 97 -19.87 6.81 -17.16
N MET A 98 -20.92 6.25 -16.53
CA MET A 98 -22.24 6.16 -17.17
C MET A 98 -22.83 7.54 -17.48
N VAL A 99 -22.67 8.53 -16.60
CA VAL A 99 -23.11 9.91 -16.87
C VAL A 99 -22.32 10.55 -18.02
N GLY A 100 -21.03 10.25 -18.14
CA GLY A 100 -20.20 10.68 -19.27
C GLY A 100 -20.54 9.99 -20.60
N ALA A 101 -20.87 8.69 -20.57
CA ALA A 101 -21.18 7.87 -21.74
C ALA A 101 -22.59 8.13 -22.31
N ILE A 102 -23.55 8.56 -21.48
CA ILE A 102 -24.89 8.96 -21.97
C ILE A 102 -24.86 10.36 -22.62
N LYS A 103 -23.82 11.15 -22.34
CA LYS A 103 -23.65 12.51 -22.88
C LYS A 103 -22.60 12.60 -24.00
N ALA A 104 -21.98 11.48 -24.37
CA ALA A 104 -21.05 11.35 -25.50
C ALA A 104 -21.79 10.89 -26.77
#